data_AF-A0A2G2JIU0-F1
#
_entry.id   AF-A0A2G2JIU0-F1
#
_cell.length_a   1.000
_cell.length_b   1.000
_cell.length_c   1.000
_cell.angle_alpha   90.00
_cell.angle_beta   90.00
_cell.angle_gamma   90.00
#
_symmetry.space_group_name_H-M   'P 1'
#
loop_
_entity.id
_entity.type
_entity.pdbx_description
1 polymer ?
#
loop_
_entity_poly.entity_id
_entity_poly.type
_entity_poly.pdbx_seq_one_letter_code
_entity_poly.pdbx_strand_id
1 'polypeptide(L)'
;MKVTSTELLAKAMKQARKEQQLSQAAAADRIGIKQATVSAFENHPDGSRLDTLFKLLAALELELHITNRGDPSGKTQWDQEW
;
A
#
# COMPACT_ATOMS: atom_id res chain seq x y z
N MET A 1 6.90 -0.10 -8.87
CA MET A 1 7.07 1.35 -8.60
C MET A 1 8.03 1.50 -7.43
N LYS A 2 8.94 2.47 -7.44
CA LYS A 2 9.78 2.78 -6.27
C LYS A 2 9.00 3.73 -5.35
N VAL A 3 8.76 3.34 -4.10
CA VAL A 3 8.07 4.16 -3.10
C VAL A 3 9.11 4.74 -2.14
N THR A 4 9.29 6.06 -2.16
CA THR A 4 10.32 6.74 -1.36
C THR A 4 9.79 7.93 -0.55
N SER A 5 8.47 8.13 -0.52
CA SER A 5 7.80 9.13 0.31
C SER A 5 6.45 8.59 0.81
N THR A 6 5.91 9.22 1.85
CA THR A 6 4.60 8.91 2.43
C THR A 6 3.47 9.12 1.42
N GLU A 7 3.54 10.15 0.58
CA GLU A 7 2.55 10.43 -0.47
C GLU A 7 2.57 9.38 -1.58
N LEU A 8 3.75 8.93 -2.00
CA LEU A 8 3.87 7.84 -2.98
C LEU A 8 3.30 6.54 -2.43
N LEU A 9 3.54 6.25 -1.14
CA LEU A 9 2.99 5.09 -0.47
C LEU A 9 1.45 5.15 -0.40
N ALA A 10 0.92 6.28 0.07
CA ALA A 10 -0.52 6.50 0.15
C ALA A 10 -1.21 6.41 -1.22
N LYS A 11 -0.59 6.98 -2.27
CA LYS A 11 -1.09 6.90 -3.63
C LYS A 11 -1.10 5.47 -4.16
N ALA A 12 -0.03 4.69 -3.92
CA ALA A 12 0.04 3.29 -4.33
C ALA A 12 -1.05 2.45 -3.65
N MET A 13 -1.25 2.63 -2.34
CA MET A 13 -2.29 1.91 -1.59
C MET A 13 -3.70 2.34 -1.99
N LYS A 14 -3.94 3.63 -2.22
CA LYS A 14 -5.22 4.16 -2.74
C LYS A 14 -5.55 3.57 -4.10
N GLN A 15 -4.54 3.43 -4.96
CA GLN A 15 -4.69 2.82 -6.27
C GLN A 15 -5.07 1.34 -6.14
N ALA A 16 -4.34 0.56 -5.33
CA ALA A 16 -4.65 -0.85 -5.07
C ALA A 16 -6.08 -1.03 -4.52
N ARG A 17 -6.52 -0.19 -3.58
CA ARG A 17 -7.90 -0.21 -3.07
C ARG A 17 -8.93 0.00 -4.18
N LYS A 18 -8.68 0.95 -5.09
CA LYS A 18 -9.57 1.24 -6.22
C LYS A 18 -9.58 0.12 -7.25
N GLU A 19 -8.44 -0.54 -7.49
CA GLU A 19 -8.35 -1.72 -8.38
C GLU A 19 -9.18 -2.89 -7.84
N GLN A 20 -9.24 -3.03 -6.51
CA GLN A 20 -10.14 -3.96 -5.83
C GLN A 20 -11.60 -3.47 -5.73
N GLN A 21 -11.91 -2.30 -6.29
CA GLN A 21 -13.24 -1.67 -6.28
C GLN A 21 -13.82 -1.45 -4.86
N LEU A 22 -12.95 -1.34 -3.85
CA LEU A 22 -13.38 -1.12 -2.47
C LEU A 22 -13.58 0.37 -2.22
N SER A 23 -14.64 0.72 -1.49
CA SER A 23 -14.75 2.06 -0.89
C SER A 23 -13.80 2.17 0.31
N GLN A 24 -13.53 3.40 0.77
CA GLN A 24 -12.74 3.59 1.99
C GLN A 24 -13.42 2.96 3.21
N ALA A 25 -14.76 2.97 3.28
CA ALA A 25 -15.51 2.31 4.35
C ALA A 25 -15.35 0.79 4.28
N ALA A 26 -15.53 0.20 3.10
CA ALA A 26 -15.39 -1.25 2.92
C ALA A 26 -13.98 -1.74 3.30
N ALA A 27 -12.93 -0.99 2.95
CA ALA A 27 -11.57 -1.31 3.37
C ALA A 27 -11.36 -1.16 4.89
N ALA A 28 -11.98 -0.14 5.51
CA ALA A 28 -11.91 0.08 6.95
C ALA A 28 -12.60 -1.03 7.76
N ASP A 29 -13.75 -1.50 7.27
CA ASP A 29 -14.56 -2.52 7.92
C ASP A 29 -13.84 -3.87 8.02
N ARG A 30 -13.04 -4.22 7.00
CA ARG A 30 -12.22 -5.46 7.00
C ARG A 30 -11.25 -5.58 8.17
N ILE A 31 -10.85 -4.46 8.76
CA ILE A 31 -9.82 -4.38 9.82
C ILE A 31 -10.31 -3.63 11.05
N GLY A 32 -11.61 -3.33 11.14
CA GLY A 32 -12.23 -2.70 12.30
C GLY A 32 -11.71 -1.30 12.63
N ILE A 33 -11.41 -0.47 11.63
CA ILE A 33 -11.03 0.94 11.82
C ILE A 33 -12.09 1.89 11.26
N LYS A 34 -11.96 3.19 11.54
CA LYS A 34 -12.87 4.20 10.98
C LYS A 34 -12.53 4.48 9.52
N GLN A 35 -13.53 4.65 8.65
CA GLN A 35 -13.34 5.14 7.27
C GLN A 35 -12.53 6.44 7.23
N ALA A 36 -12.74 7.35 8.19
CA ALA A 36 -11.96 8.58 8.32
C ALA A 36 -10.45 8.32 8.48
N THR A 37 -10.06 7.21 9.11
CA THR A 37 -8.65 6.81 9.22
C THR A 37 -8.08 6.41 7.86
N VAL A 38 -8.84 5.71 7.01
CA VAL A 38 -8.45 5.40 5.63
C VAL A 38 -8.32 6.68 4.81
N SER A 39 -9.29 7.59 4.92
CA SER A 39 -9.25 8.88 4.22
C SER A 39 -8.06 9.73 4.64
N ALA A 40 -7.78 9.81 5.95
CA ALA A 40 -6.63 10.52 6.47
C ALA A 40 -5.31 9.91 5.97
N PHE A 41 -5.19 8.58 5.97
CA PHE A 41 -4.02 7.91 5.39
C PHE A 41 -3.85 8.25 3.90
N GLU A 42 -4.92 8.22 3.12
CA GLU A 42 -4.87 8.45 1.66
C GLU A 42 -4.59 9.89 1.24
N ASN A 43 -4.91 10.87 2.08
CA ASN A 43 -4.81 12.29 1.73
C ASN A 43 -3.76 13.04 2.57
N HIS A 44 -3.44 12.58 3.78
CA HIS A 44 -2.53 13.19 4.75
C HIS A 44 -1.67 12.12 5.46
N PRO A 45 -0.79 11.41 4.74
CA PRO A 45 -0.10 10.23 5.27
C PRO A 45 0.98 10.51 6.33
N ASP A 46 1.50 11.74 6.44
CA ASP A 46 2.66 12.06 7.29
C ASP A 46 2.47 11.78 8.79
N GLY A 47 1.23 11.86 9.27
CA GLY A 47 0.87 11.54 10.67
C GLY A 47 0.41 10.10 10.87
N SER A 48 0.43 9.27 9.83
CA SER A 48 -0.09 7.89 9.92
C SER A 48 0.84 7.00 10.71
N ARG A 49 0.28 6.28 11.68
CA ARG A 49 1.02 5.27 12.44
C ARG A 49 1.36 4.08 11.55
N LEU A 50 2.52 3.47 11.78
CA LEU A 50 2.91 2.23 11.09
C LEU A 50 1.88 1.12 11.31
N ASP A 51 1.29 1.03 12.49
CA ASP A 51 0.20 0.08 12.77
C ASP A 51 -0.99 0.26 11.81
N THR A 52 -1.36 1.51 11.50
CA THR A 52 -2.42 1.82 10.53
C THR A 52 -2.01 1.38 9.13
N LEU A 53 -0.76 1.64 8.74
CA LEU A 53 -0.21 1.18 7.47
C LEU A 53 -0.31 -0.35 7.35
N PHE A 54 0.17 -1.11 8.33
CA PHE A 54 0.15 -2.57 8.27
C PHE A 54 -1.26 -3.15 8.30
N LYS A 55 -2.18 -2.54 9.06
CA LYS A 55 -3.60 -2.93 8.98
C LYS A 55 -4.18 -2.69 7.59
N LEU A 56 -3.87 -1.54 6.96
CA LEU A 56 -4.36 -1.25 5.61
C LEU A 56 -3.73 -2.15 4.55
N LEU A 57 -2.44 -2.51 4.69
CA LEU A 57 -1.81 -3.52 3.85
C LEU A 57 -2.56 -4.85 3.96
N ALA A 58 -2.87 -5.31 5.18
CA ALA A 58 -3.65 -6.52 5.40
C ALA A 58 -5.08 -6.42 4.82
N ALA A 59 -5.77 -5.29 4.97
CA ALA A 59 -7.11 -5.08 4.43
C ALA A 59 -7.16 -5.19 2.89
N LEU A 60 -6.06 -4.82 2.25
CA LEU A 60 -5.88 -4.80 0.80
C LEU A 60 -5.10 -6.00 0.27
N GLU A 61 -4.81 -7.00 1.11
CA GLU A 61 -4.02 -8.19 0.73
C GLU A 61 -2.66 -7.82 0.08
N LEU A 62 -2.00 -6.79 0.61
CA LEU A 62 -0.69 -6.33 0.16
C LEU A 62 0.39 -6.66 1.19
N GLU A 63 1.62 -6.79 0.72
CA GLU A 63 2.82 -6.90 1.54
C GLU A 63 3.82 -5.78 1.24
N LEU A 64 4.70 -5.50 2.21
CA LEU A 64 5.74 -4.48 2.10
C LEU A 64 7.11 -5.14 1.95
N HIS A 65 7.81 -4.84 0.86
CA HIS A 65 9.19 -5.26 0.64
C HIS A 65 10.14 -4.09 0.82
N ILE A 66 11.20 -4.28 1.61
CA ILE A 66 12.27 -3.30 1.79
C ILE A 66 13.47 -3.75 0.96
N THR A 67 13.94 -2.89 0.07
CA THR A 67 15.05 -3.19 -0.85
C THR A 67 16.08 -2.07 -0.87
N ASN A 68 17.30 -2.40 -1.29
CA ASN A 68 18.36 -1.41 -1.45
C ASN A 68 18.03 -0.45 -2.60
N ARG A 69 18.35 0.84 -2.40
CA ARG A 69 18.15 1.85 -3.46
C ARG A 69 19.05 1.55 -4.65
N GLY A 70 18.45 1.33 -5.81
CA GLY A 70 19.18 1.08 -7.06
C GLY A 70 19.44 -0.41 -7.32
N ASP A 71 19.01 -1.30 -6.43
CA ASP A 71 19.13 -2.73 -6.64
C ASP A 71 18.20 -3.21 -7.77
N PRO A 72 18.75 -3.84 -8.83
CA PRO A 72 17.95 -4.43 -9.91
C PRO A 72 17.25 -5.74 -9.52
N SER A 73 17.50 -6.29 -8.32
CA SER A 73 17.00 -7.60 -7.85
C SER A 73 15.47 -7.79 -7.90
N GLY A 74 14.69 -6.71 -8.00
CA GLY A 74 13.23 -6.76 -8.23
C GLY A 74 12.81 -7.07 -9.68
N LYS A 75 13.75 -7.19 -10.63
CA LYS A 75 13.49 -7.77 -11.94
C LYS A 75 13.70 -9.26 -11.83
N THR A 76 12.61 -10.00 -11.62
CA THR A 76 12.59 -11.43 -11.88
C THR A 76 12.93 -11.65 -13.36
N GLN A 77 14.21 -11.90 -13.64
CA GLN A 77 14.69 -12.33 -14.94
C GLN A 77 14.51 -13.85 -14.99
N TRP A 78 13.35 -14.30 -15.49
CA TRP A 78 13.22 -15.64 -16.07
C TRP A 78 13.17 -15.48 -17.58
N ASP A 79 14.34 -15.27 -18.18
CA ASP A 79 14.54 -15.52 -19.61
C ASP A 79 14.86 -17.01 -19.76
N GLN A 80 13.84 -17.88 -19.66
CA GLN A 80 13.98 -19.24 -20.16
C GLN A 80 13.61 -19.24 -21.64
N GLU A 81 14.60 -18.96 -22.47
CA GLU A 81 14.62 -19.45 -23.85
C GLU A 81 14.83 -20.97 -23.79
N TRP A 82 13.80 -21.73 -24.18
CA TRP A 82 13.98 -23.02 -24.82
C TRP A 82 13.61 -22.89 -26.29
#